data_AF-A0A0D1XDE4-F1
#
_entry.id   AF-A0A0D1XDE4-F1
#
_cell.length_a   1.000
_cell.length_b   1.000
_cell.length_c   1.000
_cell.angle_alpha   90.00
_cell.angle_beta   90.00
_cell.angle_gamma   90.00
#
_symmetry.space_group_name_H-M   'P 1'
#
loop_
_entity.id
_entity.type
_entity.pdbx_description
1 polymer ?
#
loop_
_entity_poly.entity_id
_entity_poly.type
_entity_poly.pdbx_seq_one_letter_code
_entity_poly.pdbx_strand_id
1 'polypeptide(L)'
;MPADKNFFVANPKEFTVSNGSRVVTIKLYWPLVYGDPNMNMAKNQADIIASIFNSYFQGLDMIAGARALNDKQVVLQGFPVGASSKLIIDGKDKDFFFSQTTYSGTDEDTSKNRQFTVSDGTNTTTIVLNWKYNDMGDLAGGINDYLSAEPSLQAVAEQVDDNTFQIKSTNTGASAILEIGGANQTEFFNQQIFRGEDEKQNASREFTVSDGMKTATILLNGNYSSIEGLVQAVNMQLEAGVVRVQAEKVDVQHFALRATAAGVQLIGGGTHWNELFAD
;
A
#
# COMPACT_ATOMS: atom_id res chain seq x y z
N MET A 1 12.94 35.35 -26.15
CA MET A 1 12.84 36.40 -25.12
C MET A 1 13.89 37.50 -25.32
N PRO A 2 13.65 38.73 -24.85
CA PRO A 2 14.51 39.91 -25.05
C PRO A 2 15.77 39.89 -24.18
N ALA A 3 16.92 40.29 -24.72
CA ALA A 3 18.18 40.27 -23.97
C ALA A 3 18.34 41.40 -22.92
N ASP A 4 17.51 42.45 -22.98
CA ASP A 4 17.58 43.58 -22.05
C ASP A 4 16.85 43.26 -20.73
N LYS A 5 17.57 43.36 -19.61
CA LYS A 5 17.03 43.19 -18.26
C LYS A 5 15.91 44.17 -17.92
N ASN A 6 15.88 45.35 -18.54
CA ASN A 6 14.84 46.36 -18.32
C ASN A 6 13.69 46.27 -19.32
N PHE A 7 13.67 45.26 -20.19
CA PHE A 7 12.68 45.16 -21.26
C PHE A 7 11.24 45.27 -20.75
N PHE A 8 10.88 44.55 -19.68
CA PHE A 8 9.51 44.57 -19.14
C PHE A 8 9.17 45.85 -18.37
N VAL A 9 10.17 46.63 -17.94
CA VAL A 9 9.95 47.97 -17.39
C VAL A 9 9.48 48.91 -18.51
N ALA A 10 10.15 48.86 -19.66
CA ALA A 10 9.81 49.67 -20.83
C ALA A 10 8.63 49.12 -21.64
N ASN A 11 8.40 47.81 -21.58
CA ASN A 11 7.38 47.08 -22.33
C ASN A 11 6.63 46.11 -21.42
N PRO A 12 5.76 46.61 -20.52
CA PRO A 12 5.01 45.75 -19.62
C PRO A 12 4.21 44.70 -20.39
N LYS A 13 4.22 43.47 -19.88
CA LYS A 13 3.47 42.36 -20.48
C LYS A 13 2.43 41.81 -19.53
N GLU A 14 1.27 41.45 -20.07
CA GLU A 14 0.15 40.90 -19.30
C GLU A 14 -0.56 39.76 -20.05
N PHE A 15 -0.76 38.64 -19.35
CA PHE A 15 -1.56 37.52 -19.82
C PHE A 15 -2.29 36.87 -18.65
N THR A 16 -3.30 36.05 -18.94
CA THR A 16 -4.05 35.28 -17.96
C THR A 16 -3.86 33.79 -18.18
N VAL A 17 -4.03 33.02 -17.12
CA VAL A 17 -3.99 31.56 -17.12
C VAL A 17 -5.22 31.05 -16.39
N SER A 18 -5.97 30.14 -17.00
CA SER A 18 -7.22 29.64 -16.47
C SER A 18 -7.36 28.14 -16.62
N ASN A 19 -8.03 27.49 -15.67
CA ASN A 19 -8.51 26.10 -15.78
C ASN A 19 -10.02 26.00 -16.09
N GLY A 20 -10.67 27.10 -16.48
CA GLY A 20 -12.12 27.16 -16.69
C GLY A 20 -12.95 27.51 -15.45
N SER A 21 -12.43 27.29 -14.23
CA SER A 21 -13.11 27.68 -12.97
C SER A 21 -12.41 28.83 -12.26
N ARG A 22 -11.10 28.96 -12.43
CA ARG A 22 -10.26 30.02 -11.87
C ARG A 22 -9.47 30.71 -12.98
N VAL A 23 -9.19 31.99 -12.81
CA VAL A 23 -8.35 32.80 -13.70
C VAL A 23 -7.30 33.52 -12.86
N VAL A 24 -6.03 33.41 -13.26
CA VAL A 24 -4.91 34.14 -12.66
C VAL A 24 -4.35 35.10 -13.69
N THR A 25 -4.22 36.37 -13.35
CA THR A 25 -3.57 37.38 -14.20
C THR A 25 -2.10 37.51 -13.80
N ILE A 26 -1.21 37.32 -14.77
CA ILE A 26 0.23 37.50 -14.61
C ILE A 26 0.62 38.80 -15.30
N LYS A 27 1.28 39.68 -14.54
CA LYS A 27 1.79 40.98 -15.02
C LYS A 27 3.30 41.00 -14.85
N LEU A 28 4.03 41.41 -15.88
CA LEU A 28 5.48 41.54 -15.87
C LEU A 28 5.81 42.99 -16.20
N TYR A 29 6.28 43.75 -15.20
CA TYR A 29 6.57 45.18 -15.32
C TYR A 29 7.84 45.61 -14.57
N TRP A 30 8.66 44.65 -14.15
CA TRP A 30 9.89 44.86 -13.37
C TRP A 30 11.10 44.31 -14.12
N PRO A 31 12.33 44.73 -13.76
CA PRO A 31 13.52 44.23 -14.42
C PRO A 31 13.75 42.74 -14.13
N LEU A 32 14.16 41.98 -15.16
CA LEU A 32 14.57 40.59 -14.99
C LEU A 32 15.99 40.55 -14.42
N VAL A 33 16.13 40.12 -13.17
CA VAL A 33 17.42 39.90 -12.52
C VAL A 33 17.78 38.41 -12.64
N TYR A 34 18.87 38.09 -13.33
CA TYR A 34 19.38 36.73 -13.49
C TYR A 34 20.86 36.68 -13.09
N GLY A 35 21.32 35.54 -12.54
CA GLY A 35 22.73 35.27 -12.30
C GLY A 35 23.35 35.86 -11.02
N ASP A 36 22.59 36.17 -9.97
CA ASP A 36 23.18 36.43 -8.64
C ASP A 36 23.59 35.09 -8.00
N PRO A 37 24.90 34.80 -7.82
CA PRO A 37 25.39 33.55 -7.26
C PRO A 37 24.94 33.31 -5.81
N ASN A 38 24.55 34.37 -5.09
CA ASN A 38 24.19 34.31 -3.67
C ASN A 38 22.69 34.11 -3.42
N MET A 39 21.84 34.23 -4.45
CA MET A 39 20.39 34.18 -4.30
C MET A 39 19.71 32.95 -4.92
N ASN A 40 20.48 31.95 -5.37
CA ASN A 40 19.95 30.71 -5.99
C ASN A 40 18.89 31.00 -7.08
N MET A 41 19.13 32.04 -7.89
CA MET A 41 18.18 32.49 -8.91
C MET A 41 18.35 31.68 -10.22
N ALA A 42 17.24 31.52 -10.93
CA ALA A 42 17.12 30.87 -12.24
C ALA A 42 18.24 31.26 -13.25
N LYS A 43 18.70 30.29 -14.06
CA LYS A 43 19.88 30.40 -14.94
C LYS A 43 19.62 31.21 -16.21
N ASN A 44 18.37 31.29 -16.65
CA ASN A 44 17.95 32.05 -17.84
C ASN A 44 16.57 32.70 -17.65
N GLN A 45 16.15 33.50 -18.62
CA GLN A 45 14.89 34.26 -18.53
C GLN A 45 13.66 33.34 -18.56
N ALA A 46 13.71 32.27 -19.35
CA ALA A 46 12.63 31.31 -19.42
C ALA A 46 12.41 30.61 -18.06
N ASP A 47 13.47 30.31 -17.32
CA ASP A 47 13.41 29.75 -15.98
C ASP A 47 12.78 30.72 -14.98
N ILE A 48 13.09 32.03 -15.08
CA ILE A 48 12.46 33.06 -14.23
C ILE A 48 10.95 33.09 -14.48
N ILE A 49 10.54 33.14 -15.75
CA ILE A 49 9.12 33.16 -16.13
C ILE A 49 8.42 31.88 -15.70
N ALA A 50 9.06 30.72 -15.88
CA ALA A 50 8.56 29.44 -15.42
C ALA A 50 8.40 29.38 -13.89
N SER A 51 9.37 29.90 -13.14
CA SER A 51 9.31 29.98 -11.68
C SER A 51 8.20 30.92 -11.20
N ILE A 52 8.01 32.07 -11.85
CA ILE A 52 6.91 32.99 -11.54
C ILE A 52 5.58 32.28 -11.77
N PHE A 53 5.42 31.62 -12.92
CA PHE A 53 4.24 30.82 -13.22
C PHE A 53 3.98 29.78 -12.12
N ASN A 54 4.99 28.97 -11.77
CA ASN A 54 4.88 27.94 -10.74
C ASN A 54 4.60 28.51 -9.34
N SER A 55 4.96 29.76 -9.06
CA SER A 55 4.63 30.41 -7.78
C SER A 55 3.14 30.73 -7.64
N TYR A 56 2.44 30.93 -8.75
CA TYR A 56 0.99 31.17 -8.75
C TYR A 56 0.15 29.89 -8.69
N PHE A 57 0.77 28.73 -8.96
CA PHE A 57 0.11 27.42 -9.04
C PHE A 57 0.78 26.42 -8.09
N GLN A 58 0.55 26.56 -6.78
CA GLN A 58 1.09 25.68 -5.74
C GLN A 58 -0.01 24.95 -4.95
N GLY A 59 0.31 23.80 -4.37
CA GLY A 59 -0.61 23.05 -3.49
C GLY A 59 -1.84 22.51 -4.22
N LEU A 60 -3.01 22.56 -3.58
CA LEU A 60 -4.30 22.12 -4.17
C LEU A 60 -4.69 22.93 -5.42
N ASP A 61 -4.03 24.06 -5.67
CA ASP A 61 -4.25 24.94 -6.82
C ASP A 61 -3.32 24.60 -8.02
N MET A 62 -2.56 23.50 -7.96
CA MET A 62 -1.65 23.10 -9.02
C MET A 62 -2.41 22.57 -10.24
N ILE A 63 -2.77 23.48 -11.15
CA ILE A 63 -3.51 23.18 -12.39
C ILE A 63 -2.60 23.07 -13.61
N ALA A 64 -1.39 23.61 -13.54
CA ALA A 64 -0.36 23.52 -14.57
C ALA A 64 0.99 23.96 -13.99
N GLY A 65 2.06 23.45 -14.56
CA GLY A 65 3.42 23.89 -14.33
C GLY A 65 3.97 24.51 -15.60
N ALA A 66 4.99 25.34 -15.44
CA ALA A 66 5.80 25.84 -16.53
C ALA A 66 7.24 25.39 -16.33
N ARG A 67 7.94 25.13 -17.43
CA ARG A 67 9.39 24.92 -17.45
C ARG A 67 10.01 25.62 -18.64
N ALA A 68 11.26 26.03 -18.51
CA ALA A 68 12.04 26.45 -19.66
C ALA A 68 12.30 25.24 -20.57
N LEU A 69 12.02 25.38 -21.86
CA LEU A 69 12.47 24.44 -22.88
C LEU A 69 13.91 24.77 -23.31
N ASN A 70 14.23 26.06 -23.31
CA ASN A 70 15.56 26.63 -23.53
C ASN A 70 15.55 28.08 -23.00
N ASP A 71 16.65 28.80 -23.18
CA ASP A 71 16.82 30.18 -22.69
C ASP A 71 15.75 31.17 -23.18
N LYS A 72 14.97 30.83 -24.21
CA LYS A 72 14.02 31.72 -24.89
C LYS A 72 12.58 31.21 -24.94
N GLN A 73 12.31 29.97 -24.55
CA GLN A 73 11.00 29.33 -24.70
C GLN A 73 10.54 28.71 -23.38
N VAL A 74 9.28 28.98 -23.03
CA VAL A 74 8.60 28.36 -21.90
C VAL A 74 7.58 27.38 -22.43
N VAL A 75 7.55 26.18 -21.86
CA VAL A 75 6.55 25.16 -22.14
C VAL A 75 5.69 24.99 -20.91
N LEU A 76 4.38 24.89 -21.13
CA LEU A 76 3.44 24.55 -20.09
C LEU A 76 3.22 23.04 -20.04
N GLN A 77 3.11 22.53 -18.83
CA GLN A 77 2.76 21.17 -18.53
C GLN A 77 1.46 21.21 -17.72
N GLY A 78 0.35 20.77 -18.32
CA GLY A 78 -0.90 20.60 -17.58
C GLY A 78 -0.76 19.46 -16.57
N PHE A 79 -1.17 19.68 -15.32
CA PHE A 79 -1.32 18.64 -14.31
C PHE A 79 -2.74 18.05 -14.14
N PRO A 80 -3.84 18.55 -14.74
CA PRO A 80 -5.14 17.96 -14.46
C PRO A 80 -5.42 16.84 -15.50
N VAL A 81 -5.69 15.64 -14.98
CA VAL A 81 -6.07 14.43 -15.73
C VAL A 81 -7.57 14.46 -16.07
N GLY A 82 -7.99 13.85 -17.18
CA GLY A 82 -9.39 13.84 -17.65
C GLY A 82 -9.73 14.93 -18.68
N ALA A 83 -10.67 14.67 -19.58
CA ALA A 83 -11.04 15.57 -20.69
C ALA A 83 -11.75 16.88 -20.31
N SER A 84 -12.24 16.98 -19.08
CA SER A 84 -12.76 18.24 -18.52
C SER A 84 -11.63 19.21 -18.15
N SER A 85 -10.41 18.71 -18.04
CA SER A 85 -9.22 19.47 -17.68
C SER A 85 -8.77 20.33 -18.85
N LYS A 86 -8.90 21.65 -18.70
CA LYS A 86 -8.43 22.63 -19.69
C LYS A 86 -7.44 23.57 -19.06
N LEU A 87 -6.44 24.00 -19.83
CA LEU A 87 -5.62 25.16 -19.51
C LEU A 87 -5.79 26.15 -20.65
N ILE A 88 -6.16 27.38 -20.30
CA ILE A 88 -6.39 28.46 -21.26
C ILE A 88 -5.46 29.61 -20.88
N ILE A 89 -4.60 29.98 -21.82
CA ILE A 89 -3.82 31.21 -21.75
C ILE A 89 -4.53 32.26 -22.59
N ASP A 90 -4.82 33.42 -21.98
CA ASP A 90 -5.43 34.52 -22.70
C ASP A 90 -4.77 35.86 -22.40
N GLY A 91 -5.27 36.94 -23.01
CA GLY A 91 -4.74 38.29 -22.85
C GLY A 91 -3.84 38.73 -24.01
N LYS A 92 -3.62 40.05 -24.07
CA LYS A 92 -3.04 40.74 -25.22
C LYS A 92 -1.59 40.37 -25.52
N ASP A 93 -0.83 39.91 -24.52
CA ASP A 93 0.59 39.60 -24.64
C ASP A 93 0.91 38.10 -24.62
N LYS A 94 -0.10 37.22 -24.68
CA LYS A 94 0.10 35.76 -24.56
C LYS A 94 1.06 35.20 -25.62
N ASP A 95 0.93 35.66 -26.87
CA ASP A 95 1.71 35.17 -28.02
C ASP A 95 3.20 35.55 -27.92
N PHE A 96 3.55 36.48 -27.04
CA PHE A 96 4.94 36.81 -26.75
C PHE A 96 5.67 35.68 -26.03
N PHE A 97 4.94 34.89 -25.23
CA PHE A 97 5.51 33.84 -24.37
C PHE A 97 5.19 32.43 -24.86
N PHE A 98 4.02 32.23 -25.46
CA PHE A 98 3.50 30.91 -25.75
C PHE A 98 3.10 30.77 -27.22
N SER A 99 3.59 29.71 -27.86
CA SER A 99 3.13 29.30 -29.20
C SER A 99 1.84 28.48 -29.16
N GLN A 100 1.49 27.96 -27.98
CA GLN A 100 0.26 27.22 -27.72
C GLN A 100 -0.44 27.87 -26.53
N THR A 101 -1.68 28.32 -26.74
CA THR A 101 -2.45 29.06 -25.72
C THR A 101 -3.58 28.25 -25.13
N THR A 102 -3.77 27.01 -25.57
CA THR A 102 -4.77 26.11 -25.02
C THR A 102 -4.18 24.71 -24.88
N TYR A 103 -4.56 24.03 -23.80
CA TYR A 103 -4.31 22.62 -23.57
C TYR A 103 -5.61 21.97 -23.08
N SER A 104 -5.87 20.75 -23.52
CA SER A 104 -6.97 19.92 -23.00
C SER A 104 -6.39 18.57 -22.62
N GLY A 105 -6.83 18.03 -21.48
CA GLY A 105 -6.52 16.67 -21.09
C GLY A 105 -7.03 15.69 -22.14
N THR A 106 -6.30 14.59 -22.36
CA THR A 106 -6.55 13.66 -23.46
C THR A 106 -7.42 12.46 -23.08
N ASP A 107 -7.89 12.39 -21.83
CA ASP A 107 -8.60 11.23 -21.31
C ASP A 107 -10.13 11.47 -21.31
N GLU A 108 -10.77 11.25 -22.47
CA GLU A 108 -12.21 11.48 -22.69
C GLU A 108 -13.10 10.31 -22.22
N ASP A 109 -12.55 9.11 -22.06
CA ASP A 109 -13.32 7.91 -21.73
C ASP A 109 -13.15 7.50 -20.26
N THR A 110 -13.91 8.15 -19.37
CA THR A 110 -14.00 7.78 -17.96
C THR A 110 -14.95 6.61 -17.70
N SER A 111 -15.58 6.02 -18.75
CA SER A 111 -16.52 4.89 -18.57
C SER A 111 -15.83 3.65 -17.99
N LYS A 112 -14.50 3.60 -18.08
CA LYS A 112 -13.64 2.54 -17.55
C LYS A 112 -13.06 2.83 -16.17
N ASN A 113 -13.34 4.01 -15.59
CA ASN A 113 -12.91 4.30 -14.23
C ASN A 113 -13.61 3.36 -13.26
N ARG A 114 -12.88 2.90 -12.25
CA ARG A 114 -13.41 1.98 -11.24
C ARG A 114 -13.08 2.47 -9.85
N GLN A 115 -13.98 2.19 -8.92
CA GLN A 115 -13.81 2.52 -7.51
C GLN A 115 -14.35 1.39 -6.63
N PHE A 116 -13.56 1.02 -5.64
CA PHE A 116 -13.94 0.09 -4.59
C PHE A 116 -13.22 0.46 -3.29
N THR A 117 -13.64 -0.12 -2.18
CA THR A 117 -13.04 0.08 -0.86
C THR A 117 -12.36 -1.19 -0.39
N VAL A 118 -11.31 -1.04 0.39
CA VAL A 118 -10.60 -2.13 1.07
C VAL A 118 -10.58 -1.82 2.56
N SER A 119 -11.00 -2.76 3.38
CA SER A 119 -11.00 -2.64 4.84
C SER A 119 -10.36 -3.87 5.50
N ASP A 120 -9.66 -3.68 6.61
CA ASP A 120 -9.18 -4.76 7.48
C ASP A 120 -10.14 -5.04 8.66
N GLY A 121 -11.38 -4.54 8.57
CA GLY A 121 -12.39 -4.58 9.64
C GLY A 121 -12.30 -3.42 10.64
N THR A 122 -11.21 -2.65 10.65
CA THR A 122 -11.05 -1.47 11.51
C THR A 122 -10.78 -0.20 10.70
N ASN A 123 -9.81 -0.27 9.80
CA ASN A 123 -9.41 0.79 8.89
C ASN A 123 -10.02 0.53 7.51
N THR A 124 -10.24 1.59 6.74
CA THR A 124 -10.79 1.48 5.38
C THR A 124 -10.16 2.53 4.48
N THR A 125 -9.76 2.14 3.28
CA THR A 125 -9.35 3.07 2.22
C THR A 125 -10.21 2.89 0.98
N THR A 126 -10.25 3.93 0.14
CA THR A 126 -10.96 3.92 -1.14
C THR A 126 -9.96 3.91 -2.28
N ILE A 127 -10.03 2.87 -3.12
CA ILE A 127 -9.21 2.72 -4.31
C ILE A 127 -9.92 3.40 -5.48
N VAL A 128 -9.22 4.31 -6.16
CA VAL A 128 -9.73 5.01 -7.34
C VAL A 128 -8.85 4.69 -8.53
N LEU A 129 -9.36 3.87 -9.45
CA LEU A 129 -8.67 3.46 -10.67
C LEU A 129 -9.11 4.36 -11.81
N ASN A 130 -8.47 5.53 -11.92
CA ASN A 130 -8.72 6.53 -12.95
C ASN A 130 -7.48 6.81 -13.82
N TRP A 131 -6.54 5.87 -13.84
CA TRP A 131 -5.34 5.90 -14.67
C TRP A 131 -5.39 4.76 -15.69
N LYS A 132 -4.59 4.91 -16.74
CA LYS A 132 -4.33 3.80 -17.67
C LYS A 132 -3.22 2.93 -17.10
N TYR A 133 -3.58 1.71 -16.70
CA TYR A 133 -2.63 0.67 -16.29
C TYR A 133 -2.24 -0.19 -17.49
N ASN A 134 -0.95 -0.39 -17.71
CA ASN A 134 -0.44 -1.09 -18.89
C ASN A 134 -0.49 -2.62 -18.74
N ASP A 135 -0.37 -3.10 -17.51
CA ASP A 135 -0.41 -4.50 -17.14
C ASP A 135 -0.91 -4.66 -15.68
N MET A 136 -0.94 -5.91 -15.22
CA MET A 136 -1.46 -6.25 -13.90
C MET A 136 -0.53 -5.85 -12.75
N GLY A 137 0.78 -5.75 -13.02
CA GLY A 137 1.76 -5.23 -12.06
C GLY A 137 1.59 -3.74 -11.85
N ASP A 138 1.38 -2.98 -12.93
CA ASP A 138 1.07 -1.54 -12.92
C ASP A 138 -0.25 -1.28 -12.15
N LEU A 139 -1.29 -2.10 -12.39
CA LEU A 139 -2.54 -2.03 -11.63
C LEU A 139 -2.33 -2.30 -10.13
N ALA A 140 -1.63 -3.39 -9.78
CA ALA A 140 -1.35 -3.72 -8.38
C ALA A 140 -0.53 -2.62 -7.69
N GLY A 141 0.45 -2.04 -8.39
CA GLY A 141 1.22 -0.87 -7.95
C GLY A 141 0.32 0.32 -7.64
N GLY A 142 -0.57 0.69 -8.56
CA GLY A 142 -1.54 1.76 -8.36
C GLY A 142 -2.49 1.52 -7.19
N ILE A 143 -2.92 0.28 -6.96
CA ILE A 143 -3.71 -0.08 -5.77
C ILE A 143 -2.88 0.12 -4.49
N ASN A 144 -1.62 -0.32 -4.49
CA ASN A 144 -0.72 -0.17 -3.34
C ASN A 144 -0.44 1.29 -2.97
N ASP A 145 -0.41 2.21 -3.94
CA ASP A 145 -0.30 3.65 -3.64
C ASP A 145 -1.44 4.13 -2.73
N TYR A 146 -2.68 3.67 -2.99
CA TYR A 146 -3.83 3.99 -2.12
C TYR A 146 -3.82 3.24 -0.79
N LEU A 147 -3.38 1.98 -0.77
CA LEU A 147 -3.25 1.20 0.47
C LEU A 147 -2.20 1.84 1.40
N SER A 148 -1.06 2.28 0.85
CA SER A 148 0.02 2.90 1.62
C SER A 148 -0.32 4.29 2.18
N ALA A 149 -1.32 4.96 1.61
CA ALA A 149 -1.83 6.23 2.12
C ALA A 149 -2.61 6.08 3.44
N GLU A 150 -3.10 4.89 3.75
CA GLU A 150 -3.65 4.54 5.07
C GLU A 150 -2.71 3.54 5.76
N PRO A 151 -1.64 4.00 6.45
CA PRO A 151 -0.60 3.13 6.99
C PRO A 151 -1.09 2.17 8.08
N SER A 152 -2.27 2.42 8.64
CA SER A 152 -2.89 1.53 9.64
C SER A 152 -3.55 0.31 9.00
N LEU A 153 -3.95 0.41 7.72
CA LEU A 153 -4.62 -0.65 6.98
C LEU A 153 -3.66 -1.80 6.67
N GLN A 154 -3.99 -2.99 7.15
CA GLN A 154 -3.16 -4.18 6.98
C GLN A 154 -3.49 -4.93 5.68
N ALA A 155 -3.18 -4.34 4.53
CA ALA A 155 -3.46 -4.91 3.22
C ALA A 155 -2.35 -4.60 2.19
N VAL A 156 -2.12 -5.52 1.25
CA VAL A 156 -1.21 -5.35 0.11
C VAL A 156 -1.80 -5.98 -1.15
N ALA A 157 -1.62 -5.32 -2.29
CA ALA A 157 -1.98 -5.86 -3.60
C ALA A 157 -0.75 -6.48 -4.29
N GLU A 158 -0.94 -7.60 -4.97
CA GLU A 158 0.11 -8.23 -5.77
C GLU A 158 -0.46 -8.80 -7.08
N GLN A 159 0.38 -8.81 -8.10
CA GLN A 159 0.11 -9.54 -9.33
C GLN A 159 0.21 -11.05 -9.07
N VAL A 160 -0.78 -11.81 -9.55
CA VAL A 160 -0.76 -13.28 -9.52
C VAL A 160 -0.27 -13.81 -10.87
N ASP A 161 -0.85 -13.29 -11.96
CA ASP A 161 -0.43 -13.57 -13.33
C ASP A 161 -0.77 -12.39 -14.26
N ASP A 162 -0.69 -12.58 -15.57
CA ASP A 162 -0.93 -11.51 -16.56
C ASP A 162 -2.37 -10.97 -16.57
N ASN A 163 -3.33 -11.73 -16.03
CA ASN A 163 -4.75 -11.41 -16.06
C ASN A 163 -5.39 -11.28 -14.68
N THR A 164 -4.65 -11.56 -13.61
CA THR A 164 -5.19 -11.57 -12.25
C THR A 164 -4.25 -10.93 -11.25
N PHE A 165 -4.86 -10.19 -10.32
CA PHE A 165 -4.21 -9.68 -9.13
C PHE A 165 -4.99 -10.14 -7.90
N GLN A 166 -4.39 -10.01 -6.73
CA GLN A 166 -5.05 -10.24 -5.46
C GLN A 166 -4.70 -9.16 -4.46
N ILE A 167 -5.58 -8.98 -3.47
CA ILE A 167 -5.33 -8.18 -2.28
C ILE A 167 -5.25 -9.15 -1.11
N LYS A 168 -4.15 -9.08 -0.35
CA LYS A 168 -3.89 -9.93 0.82
C LYS A 168 -3.83 -9.10 2.08
N SER A 169 -4.32 -9.69 3.17
CA SER A 169 -4.06 -9.16 4.51
C SER A 169 -2.58 -9.34 4.83
N THR A 170 -1.96 -8.33 5.42
CA THR A 170 -0.61 -8.46 6.02
C THR A 170 -0.66 -9.07 7.42
N ASN A 171 -1.83 -9.09 8.07
CA ASN A 171 -2.09 -9.86 9.28
C ASN A 171 -2.21 -11.35 8.96
N THR A 172 -2.02 -12.19 9.98
CA THR A 172 -2.14 -13.67 9.92
C THR A 172 -3.20 -14.17 10.90
N GLY A 173 -3.66 -15.42 10.69
CA GLY A 173 -4.64 -16.08 11.57
C GLY A 173 -6.02 -15.43 11.57
N ALA A 174 -6.76 -15.54 12.68
CA ALA A 174 -8.09 -14.93 12.82
C ALA A 174 -8.13 -13.40 12.69
N SER A 175 -6.98 -12.74 12.84
CA SER A 175 -6.83 -11.29 12.66
C SER A 175 -6.67 -10.87 11.19
N ALA A 176 -6.52 -11.82 10.26
CA ALA A 176 -6.40 -11.55 8.84
C ALA A 176 -7.77 -11.31 8.20
N ILE A 177 -8.34 -10.13 8.40
CA ILE A 177 -9.64 -9.75 7.83
C ILE A 177 -9.40 -8.86 6.62
N LEU A 178 -10.11 -9.12 5.53
CA LEU A 178 -10.25 -8.20 4.40
C LEU A 178 -11.71 -8.11 3.98
N GLU A 179 -12.21 -6.89 3.86
CA GLU A 179 -13.54 -6.59 3.35
C GLU A 179 -13.41 -5.66 2.14
N ILE A 180 -13.93 -6.11 1.00
CA ILE A 180 -13.99 -5.37 -0.25
C ILE A 180 -15.41 -4.85 -0.43
N GLY A 181 -15.55 -3.54 -0.62
CA GLY A 181 -16.84 -2.87 -0.79
C GLY A 181 -16.81 -1.82 -1.91
N GLY A 182 -17.88 -1.03 -2.02
CA GLY A 182 -17.97 0.06 -3.00
C GLY A 182 -18.56 -0.33 -4.36
N ALA A 183 -18.67 0.66 -5.24
CA ALA A 183 -19.53 0.62 -6.44
C ALA A 183 -19.12 -0.42 -7.48
N ASN A 184 -17.81 -0.61 -7.70
CA ASN A 184 -17.31 -1.49 -8.76
C ASN A 184 -16.72 -2.79 -8.24
N GLN A 185 -16.91 -3.12 -6.96
CA GLN A 185 -16.20 -4.22 -6.33
C GLN A 185 -16.51 -5.60 -6.96
N THR A 186 -17.75 -5.80 -7.42
CA THR A 186 -18.20 -7.04 -8.09
C THR A 186 -17.55 -7.25 -9.46
N GLU A 187 -16.93 -6.22 -10.05
CA GLU A 187 -16.24 -6.34 -11.33
C GLU A 187 -14.86 -6.99 -11.18
N PHE A 188 -14.34 -7.03 -9.95
CA PHE A 188 -13.02 -7.58 -9.62
C PHE A 188 -13.10 -8.81 -8.73
N PHE A 189 -14.03 -8.83 -7.77
CA PHE A 189 -14.07 -9.85 -6.73
C PHE A 189 -15.43 -10.53 -6.66
N ASN A 190 -15.40 -11.87 -6.67
CA ASN A 190 -16.59 -12.71 -6.49
C ASN A 190 -16.94 -12.92 -5.00
N GLN A 191 -16.03 -12.54 -4.11
CA GLN A 191 -16.18 -12.63 -2.66
C GLN A 191 -15.79 -11.28 -2.04
N GLN A 192 -16.63 -10.80 -1.13
CA GLN A 192 -16.50 -9.48 -0.51
C GLN A 192 -15.79 -9.52 0.83
N ILE A 193 -15.81 -10.66 1.51
CA ILE A 193 -15.29 -10.78 2.87
C ILE A 193 -14.38 -12.01 2.91
N PHE A 194 -13.14 -11.78 3.31
CA PHE A 194 -12.14 -12.79 3.57
C PHE A 194 -11.77 -12.70 5.04
N ARG A 195 -11.85 -13.83 5.75
CA ARG A 195 -11.42 -13.95 7.13
C ARG A 195 -10.39 -15.06 7.17
N GLY A 196 -9.21 -14.74 7.65
CA GLY A 196 -8.23 -15.74 7.99
C GLY A 196 -8.81 -16.64 9.06
N GLU A 197 -8.58 -17.92 8.88
CA GLU A 197 -8.76 -18.90 9.93
C GLU A 197 -7.37 -19.12 10.51
N ASP A 198 -7.25 -19.21 11.83
CA ASP A 198 -6.06 -19.83 12.37
C ASP A 198 -5.99 -21.26 11.85
N GLU A 199 -4.82 -21.75 11.44
CA GLU A 199 -4.59 -23.16 11.09
C GLU A 199 -5.14 -24.02 12.23
N LYS A 200 -6.38 -24.50 12.10
CA LYS A 200 -7.14 -25.21 13.15
C LYS A 200 -6.63 -24.91 14.56
N GLN A 201 -6.90 -23.71 15.06
CA GLN A 201 -6.83 -23.44 16.49
C GLN A 201 -7.60 -24.57 17.20
N ASN A 202 -6.90 -25.46 17.90
CA ASN A 202 -7.43 -26.68 18.50
C ASN A 202 -7.80 -27.80 17.52
N ALA A 203 -6.84 -28.33 16.80
CA ALA A 203 -6.82 -29.77 16.64
C ALA A 203 -6.44 -30.40 18.01
N SER A 204 -7.28 -30.22 19.04
CA SER A 204 -6.98 -30.70 20.40
C SER A 204 -6.55 -32.15 20.32
N ARG A 205 -5.30 -32.42 20.69
CA ARG A 205 -4.78 -33.78 20.70
C ARG A 205 -4.99 -34.36 22.08
N GLU A 206 -5.46 -35.59 22.09
CA GLU A 206 -5.61 -36.37 23.29
C GLU A 206 -4.92 -37.71 23.09
N PHE A 207 -4.10 -38.06 24.07
CA PHE A 207 -3.49 -39.38 24.18
C PHE A 207 -3.41 -39.79 25.65
N THR A 208 -3.22 -41.07 25.90
CA THR A 208 -3.04 -41.63 27.25
C THR A 208 -1.66 -42.25 27.39
N VAL A 209 -1.12 -42.16 28.60
CA VAL A 209 0.17 -42.75 28.97
C VAL A 209 -0.02 -43.53 30.26
N SER A 210 0.38 -44.79 30.26
CA SER A 210 0.36 -45.65 31.43
C SER A 210 1.74 -46.19 31.78
N ASP A 211 2.03 -46.30 33.08
CA ASP A 211 3.23 -46.95 33.64
C ASP A 211 2.97 -48.40 34.10
N GLY A 212 1.84 -48.99 33.67
CA GLY A 212 1.35 -50.31 34.06
C GLY A 212 0.56 -50.33 35.37
N MET A 213 0.59 -49.26 36.19
CA MET A 213 -0.19 -49.15 37.43
C MET A 213 -1.18 -48.00 37.40
N LYS A 214 -0.79 -46.88 36.78
CA LYS A 214 -1.59 -45.67 36.63
C LYS A 214 -1.61 -45.24 35.16
N THR A 215 -2.61 -44.45 34.82
CA THR A 215 -2.80 -43.89 33.48
C THR A 215 -3.11 -42.40 33.61
N ALA A 216 -2.41 -41.58 32.84
CA ALA A 216 -2.71 -40.17 32.67
C ALA A 216 -3.33 -39.95 31.29
N THR A 217 -4.36 -39.11 31.22
CA THR A 217 -4.87 -38.54 29.97
C THR A 217 -4.20 -37.20 29.76
N ILE A 218 -3.57 -37.04 28.60
CA ILE A 218 -2.89 -35.82 28.21
C ILE A 218 -3.75 -35.10 27.18
N LEU A 219 -4.19 -33.89 27.54
CA LEU A 219 -4.95 -33.01 26.68
C LEU A 219 -4.08 -31.84 26.23
N LEU A 220 -3.87 -31.75 24.93
CA LEU A 220 -3.13 -30.68 24.26
C LEU A 220 -4.13 -29.71 23.62
N ASN A 221 -4.74 -28.88 24.46
CA ASN A 221 -5.73 -27.86 24.08
C ASN A 221 -5.21 -26.43 24.22
N GLY A 222 -3.90 -26.26 24.48
CA GLY A 222 -3.24 -24.97 24.56
C GLY A 222 -2.49 -24.61 23.28
N ASN A 223 -2.11 -23.34 23.16
CA ASN A 223 -1.18 -22.87 22.14
C ASN A 223 0.24 -22.96 22.70
N TYR A 224 1.06 -23.84 22.12
CA TYR A 224 2.45 -24.03 22.52
C TYR A 224 3.37 -23.34 21.52
N SER A 225 3.94 -22.20 21.90
CA SER A 225 4.86 -21.41 21.05
C SER A 225 6.23 -22.05 20.87
N SER A 226 6.53 -23.10 21.63
CA SER A 226 7.75 -23.89 21.54
C SER A 226 7.54 -25.33 22.00
N ILE A 227 8.42 -26.22 21.55
CA ILE A 227 8.45 -27.62 22.01
C ILE A 227 8.72 -27.72 23.52
N GLU A 228 9.48 -26.78 24.11
CA GLU A 228 9.67 -26.69 25.56
C GLU A 228 8.36 -26.40 26.30
N GLY A 229 7.56 -25.46 25.79
CA GLY A 229 6.25 -25.15 26.36
C GLY A 229 5.29 -26.35 26.27
N LEU A 230 5.34 -27.09 25.16
CA LEU A 230 4.58 -28.33 24.99
C LEU A 230 5.02 -29.40 25.99
N VAL A 231 6.32 -29.68 26.08
CA VAL A 231 6.90 -30.67 27.02
C VAL A 231 6.55 -30.33 28.46
N GLN A 232 6.63 -29.06 28.85
CA GLN A 232 6.23 -28.60 30.17
C GLN A 232 4.76 -28.91 30.46
N ALA A 233 3.86 -28.64 29.51
CA ALA A 233 2.45 -28.92 29.67
C ALA A 233 2.12 -30.42 29.76
N VAL A 234 2.84 -31.25 29.00
CA VAL A 234 2.73 -32.72 29.11
C VAL A 234 3.21 -33.19 30.49
N ASN A 235 4.36 -32.72 30.97
CA ASN A 235 4.91 -33.10 32.27
C ASN A 235 3.98 -32.72 33.43
N MET A 236 3.38 -31.53 33.42
CA MET A 236 2.41 -31.14 34.44
C MET A 236 1.22 -32.13 34.54
N GLN A 237 0.76 -32.66 33.40
CA GLN A 237 -0.35 -33.62 33.37
C GLN A 237 0.09 -35.04 33.78
N LEU A 238 1.30 -35.46 33.40
CA LEU A 238 1.90 -36.72 33.86
C LEU A 238 2.10 -36.73 35.38
N GLU A 239 2.57 -35.61 35.95
CA GLU A 239 2.73 -35.40 37.39
C GLU A 239 1.38 -35.43 38.11
N ALA A 240 0.36 -34.74 37.58
CA ALA A 240 -0.99 -34.76 38.12
C ALA A 240 -1.61 -36.17 38.10
N GLY A 241 -1.34 -36.96 37.05
CA GLY A 241 -1.71 -38.38 36.96
C GLY A 241 -0.85 -39.30 37.83
N VAL A 242 0.24 -38.78 38.41
CA VAL A 242 1.22 -39.52 39.22
C VAL A 242 1.75 -40.76 38.49
N VAL A 243 1.97 -40.63 37.18
CA VAL A 243 2.50 -41.69 36.31
C VAL A 243 4.03 -41.60 36.32
N ARG A 244 4.73 -42.74 36.36
CA ARG A 244 6.21 -42.78 36.39
C ARG A 244 6.84 -42.60 35.00
N VAL A 245 6.46 -41.52 34.33
CA VAL A 245 6.87 -41.15 32.98
C VAL A 245 7.13 -39.65 32.92
N GLN A 246 8.10 -39.24 32.11
CA GLN A 246 8.38 -37.84 31.78
C GLN A 246 8.49 -37.64 30.28
N ALA A 247 8.09 -36.46 29.80
CA ALA A 247 8.35 -35.98 28.45
C ALA A 247 9.71 -35.26 28.41
N GLU A 248 10.49 -35.55 27.37
CA GLU A 248 11.79 -34.94 27.11
C GLU A 248 11.84 -34.42 25.68
N LYS A 249 12.34 -33.18 25.51
CA LYS A 249 12.63 -32.63 24.19
C LYS A 249 13.69 -33.48 23.49
N VAL A 250 13.43 -33.85 22.23
CA VAL A 250 14.39 -34.52 21.34
C VAL A 250 15.06 -33.48 20.45
N ASP A 251 14.26 -32.65 19.78
CA ASP A 251 14.72 -31.54 18.94
C ASP A 251 13.67 -30.41 18.93
N VAL A 252 13.76 -29.47 17.98
CA VAL A 252 12.87 -28.30 17.88
C VAL A 252 11.42 -28.65 17.52
N GLN A 253 11.15 -29.86 17.03
CA GLN A 253 9.83 -30.33 16.60
C GLN A 253 9.36 -31.58 17.35
N HIS A 254 10.26 -32.34 17.96
CA HIS A 254 9.94 -33.64 18.55
C HIS A 254 10.21 -33.70 20.06
N PHE A 255 9.40 -34.50 20.76
CA PHE A 255 9.65 -34.93 22.14
C PHE A 255 9.42 -36.43 22.27
N ALA A 256 9.99 -37.04 23.31
CA ALA A 256 9.83 -38.45 23.61
C ALA A 256 9.32 -38.64 25.04
N LEU A 257 8.62 -39.75 25.28
CA LEU A 257 8.23 -40.17 26.62
C LEU A 257 9.24 -41.19 27.16
N ARG A 258 9.73 -40.97 28.39
CA ARG A 258 10.69 -41.85 29.06
C ARG A 258 10.19 -42.24 30.44
N ALA A 259 10.43 -43.50 30.81
CA ALA A 259 10.14 -43.98 32.15
C ALA A 259 11.10 -43.34 33.16
N THR A 260 10.58 -42.94 34.32
CA THR A 260 11.40 -42.32 35.38
C THR A 260 11.97 -43.33 36.38
N ALA A 261 11.63 -44.62 36.26
CA ALA A 261 12.12 -45.69 37.11
C ALA A 261 12.38 -46.98 36.33
N ALA A 262 13.34 -47.79 36.80
CA ALA A 262 13.64 -49.09 36.23
C ALA A 262 12.45 -50.06 36.34
N GLY A 263 12.25 -50.88 35.31
CA GLY A 263 11.18 -51.88 35.27
C GLY A 263 9.78 -51.31 34.99
N VAL A 264 9.65 -50.02 34.68
CA VAL A 264 8.39 -49.43 34.21
C VAL A 264 8.21 -49.75 32.73
N GLN A 265 7.06 -50.33 32.40
CA GLN A 265 6.62 -50.48 31.01
C GLN A 265 5.75 -49.29 30.62
N LEU A 266 6.16 -48.57 29.57
CA LEU A 266 5.39 -47.51 28.95
C LEU A 266 4.32 -48.12 28.04
N ILE A 267 3.07 -47.76 28.28
CA ILE A 267 1.94 -48.14 27.42
C ILE A 267 1.26 -46.86 26.97
N GLY A 268 1.33 -46.60 25.67
CA GLY A 268 0.68 -45.47 25.03
C GLY A 268 -0.65 -45.83 24.38
N GLY A 269 -1.59 -44.88 24.33
CA GLY A 269 -2.86 -45.06 23.65
C GLY A 269 -3.65 -43.77 23.49
N GLY A 270 -4.94 -43.91 23.18
CA GLY A 270 -5.83 -42.77 22.94
C GLY A 270 -5.93 -42.39 21.46
N THR A 271 -6.90 -41.51 21.18
CA THR A 271 -7.37 -41.21 19.83
C THR A 271 -6.28 -40.70 18.89
N HIS A 272 -5.29 -39.97 19.43
CA HIS A 272 -4.24 -39.32 18.64
C HIS A 272 -2.83 -39.85 18.92
N TRP A 273 -2.69 -41.02 19.57
CA TRP A 273 -1.38 -41.58 19.89
C TRP A 273 -0.49 -41.74 18.65
N ASN A 274 -1.04 -42.37 17.60
CA ASN A 274 -0.30 -42.65 16.38
C ASN A 274 0.05 -41.38 15.58
N GLU A 275 -0.63 -40.26 15.82
CA GLU A 275 -0.28 -38.99 15.17
C GLU A 275 0.96 -38.35 15.82
N LEU A 276 1.20 -38.65 17.09
CA LEU A 276 2.23 -38.00 17.90
C LEU A 276 3.50 -38.87 18.06
N PHE A 277 3.35 -40.20 17.98
CA PHE A 277 4.41 -41.15 18.34
C PHE A 277 4.55 -42.33 17.38
N ALA A 278 3.97 -42.28 16.18
CA ALA A 278 4.30 -43.27 15.15
C ALA A 278 5.74 -43.07 14.66
N ASP A 279 6.45 -44.19 14.47
CA ASP A 279 7.80 -44.26 13.89
C ASP A 279 7.85 -43.75 12.44
#